data_AF-N8YI20-F1
#
_entry.id   AF-N8YI20-F1
#
_cell.length_a   1.000
_cell.length_b   1.000
_cell.length_c   1.000
_cell.angle_alpha   90.00
_cell.angle_beta   90.00
_cell.angle_gamma   90.00
#
_symmetry.space_group_name_H-M   'P 1'
#
loop_
_entity.id
_entity.type
_entity.pdbx_description
1 polymer ?
#
loop_
_entity_poly.entity_id
_entity_poly.type
_entity_poly.pdbx_seq_one_letter_code
_entity_poly.pdbx_strand_id
1 'polypeptide(L)'
;MHKQVVLYWTQTRSDNRKGYKGIIESISDKEVKILFDSDEIQYEMIHGEDQIYEKAYVVDVYVETIKDKPAVYKIKKFHESIDLPE
;
A
#
# COMPACT_ATOMS: atom_id res chain seq x y z
N MET A 1 7.98 -12.83 -2.33
CA MET A 1 7.11 -11.91 -3.08
C MET A 1 5.68 -12.38 -2.90
N HIS A 2 4.78 -11.48 -2.50
CA HIS A 2 3.35 -11.74 -2.38
C HIS A 2 2.65 -11.17 -3.61
N LYS A 3 1.65 -11.87 -4.13
CA LYS A 3 0.91 -11.45 -5.34
C LYS A 3 -0.56 -11.24 -5.01
N GLN A 4 -1.17 -10.26 -5.66
CA GLN A 4 -2.59 -9.91 -5.53
C GLN A 4 -3.08 -9.88 -4.08
N VAL A 5 -2.30 -9.21 -3.22
CA VAL A 5 -2.69 -8.97 -1.82
C VAL A 5 -3.40 -7.63 -1.70
N VAL A 6 -4.29 -7.52 -0.72
CA VAL A 6 -5.08 -6.32 -0.48
C VAL A 6 -4.32 -5.38 0.44
N LEU A 7 -4.10 -4.16 -0.04
CA LEU A 7 -3.51 -3.05 0.68
C LEU A 7 -4.58 -1.97 0.90
N TYR A 8 -4.69 -1.41 2.10
CA TYR A 8 -5.41 -0.16 2.32
C TYR A 8 -4.51 0.86 3.00
N TRP A 9 -4.71 2.13 2.64
CA TRP A 9 -3.90 3.23 3.13
C TRP A 9 -4.28 3.59 4.57
N THR A 10 -3.27 3.85 5.39
CA THR A 10 -3.46 4.49 6.70
C THR A 10 -2.82 5.86 6.76
N GLN A 11 -1.89 6.15 5.83
CA GLN A 11 -1.27 7.47 5.69
C GLN A 11 -0.80 7.70 4.26
N THR A 12 -1.17 8.85 3.70
CA THR A 12 -0.63 9.39 2.43
C THR A 12 -0.15 10.84 2.58
N ARG A 13 0.34 11.45 1.49
CA ARG A 13 0.96 12.79 1.51
C ARG A 13 0.00 13.93 1.87
N SER A 14 -1.32 13.69 1.96
CA SER A 14 -2.31 14.69 2.41
C SER A 14 -2.03 15.22 3.82
N ASP A 15 -1.32 14.47 4.67
CA ASP A 15 -1.36 14.68 6.12
C ASP A 15 -0.17 15.46 6.72
N ASN A 16 0.63 16.19 5.92
CA ASN A 16 1.87 16.84 6.38
C ASN A 16 2.91 15.88 7.03
N ARG A 17 2.64 14.57 7.06
CA ARG A 17 3.53 13.52 7.53
C ARG A 17 4.33 12.97 6.34
N LYS A 18 5.64 12.80 6.52
CA LYS A 18 6.50 12.30 5.44
C LYS A 18 6.27 10.80 5.22
N GLY A 19 5.86 10.44 4.00
CA GLY A 19 5.85 9.07 3.49
C GLY A 19 4.48 8.39 3.47
N TYR A 20 4.45 7.20 2.88
CA TYR A 20 3.25 6.39 2.69
C TYR A 20 3.24 5.21 3.66
N LYS A 21 2.08 4.92 4.25
CA LYS A 21 1.85 3.74 5.07
C LYS A 21 0.52 3.11 4.76
N GLY A 22 0.46 1.80 4.95
CA GLY A 22 -0.76 1.03 4.82
C GLY A 22 -0.60 -0.33 5.44
N ILE A 23 -1.68 -1.09 5.37
CA ILE A 23 -1.80 -2.41 6.00
C ILE A 23 -2.13 -3.42 4.91
N ILE A 24 -1.47 -4.58 4.99
CA ILE A 24 -1.81 -5.78 4.23
C ILE A 24 -2.09 -6.87 5.28
N GLU A 25 -3.35 -7.06 5.64
CA GLU A 25 -3.74 -7.92 6.78
C GLU A 25 -3.27 -9.36 6.65
N SER A 26 -3.18 -9.86 5.41
CA SER A 26 -2.65 -11.21 5.13
C SER A 26 -1.15 -11.35 5.40
N ILE A 27 -0.45 -10.24 5.69
CA ILE A 27 0.98 -10.18 6.01
C ILE A 27 1.22 -9.64 7.43
N SER A 28 0.54 -8.56 7.82
CA SER A 28 0.60 -7.98 9.17
C SER A 28 -0.60 -7.09 9.43
N ASP A 29 -1.03 -7.06 10.69
CA ASP A 29 -2.04 -6.15 11.25
C ASP A 29 -1.50 -4.74 11.58
N LYS A 30 -0.24 -4.44 11.23
CA LYS A 30 0.43 -3.18 11.58
C LYS A 30 0.61 -2.30 10.36
N GLU A 31 0.62 -1.00 10.59
CA GLU A 31 1.01 -0.04 9.56
C GLU A 31 2.48 -0.25 9.17
N VAL A 32 2.70 -0.47 7.88
CA VAL A 32 4.03 -0.68 7.30
C VAL A 32 4.33 0.42 6.29
N LYS A 33 5.59 0.84 6.22
CA LYS A 33 6.04 1.84 5.24
C LYS A 33 5.89 1.29 3.83
N ILE A 34 5.42 2.11 2.91
CA ILE A 34 5.26 1.75 1.51
C ILE A 34 6.26 2.50 0.65
N LEU A 35 6.88 1.77 -0.27
CA LEU A 35 7.71 2.27 -1.36
C LEU A 35 7.14 1.75 -2.69
N PHE A 36 7.31 2.53 -3.75
CA PHE A 36 6.90 2.15 -5.09
C PHE A 36 8.12 1.73 -5.91
N ASP A 37 7.93 0.79 -6.84
CA ASP A 37 9.00 0.40 -7.77
C ASP A 37 9.18 1.40 -8.92
N SER A 38 8.16 2.20 -9.22
CA SER A 38 8.20 3.29 -10.20
C SER A 38 7.28 4.46 -9.79
N ASP A 39 7.57 5.64 -10.33
CA ASP A 39 6.72 6.82 -10.15
C ASP A 39 5.35 6.68 -10.83
N GLU A 40 5.25 5.85 -11.87
CA GLU A 40 4.00 5.54 -12.58
C GLU A 40 3.01 4.81 -11.65
N ILE A 41 3.46 3.74 -10.97
CA ILE A 41 2.63 3.01 -9.99
C ILE A 41 2.20 3.94 -8.86
N GLN A 42 3.10 4.80 -8.39
CA GLN A 42 2.77 5.78 -7.36
C GLN A 42 1.68 6.73 -7.84
N TYR A 43 1.79 7.24 -9.07
CA TYR A 43 0.83 8.17 -9.65
C TYR A 43 -0.56 7.52 -9.80
N GLU A 44 -0.63 6.31 -10.36
CA GLU A 44 -1.89 5.57 -10.51
C GLU A 44 -2.60 5.36 -9.18
N MET A 45 -1.88 4.91 -8.15
CA MET A 45 -2.50 4.57 -6.87
C MET A 45 -2.87 5.78 -5.98
N ILE A 46 -2.17 6.91 -6.13
CA ILE A 46 -2.35 8.10 -5.27
C ILE A 46 -3.15 9.21 -5.94
N HIS A 47 -2.98 9.40 -7.25
CA HIS A 47 -3.59 10.48 -8.01
C HIS A 47 -4.64 9.99 -9.02
N GLY A 48 -4.64 8.69 -9.35
CA GLY A 48 -5.65 8.08 -10.20
C GLY A 48 -6.96 7.76 -9.49
N GLU A 49 -7.04 7.95 -8.18
CA GLU A 49 -8.19 7.55 -7.36
C GLU A 49 -8.69 8.70 -6.48
N ASP A 50 -10.00 8.92 -6.53
CA ASP A 50 -10.71 9.76 -5.56
C ASP A 50 -10.98 8.96 -4.28
N GLN A 51 -11.00 9.63 -3.13
CA GLN A 51 -11.31 9.03 -1.81
C GLN A 51 -10.44 7.80 -1.47
N ILE A 52 -9.11 7.92 -1.64
CA ILE A 52 -8.11 6.87 -1.39
C ILE A 52 -8.23 6.08 -0.06
N TYR A 53 -8.85 6.67 0.97
CA TYR A 53 -9.03 6.03 2.28
C TYR A 53 -10.33 5.21 2.39
N GLU A 54 -11.22 5.30 1.41
CA GLU A 54 -12.43 4.49 1.27
C GLU A 54 -12.19 3.27 0.36
N LYS A 55 -10.95 3.10 -0.13
CA LYS A 55 -10.56 2.05 -1.07
C LYS A 55 -9.50 1.10 -0.52
N ALA A 56 -9.53 -0.11 -1.04
CA ALA A 56 -8.48 -1.11 -0.96
C ALA A 56 -7.88 -1.35 -2.35
N TYR A 57 -6.62 -1.78 -2.39
CA TYR A 57 -5.82 -1.86 -3.59
C TYR A 57 -5.23 -3.27 -3.72
N VAL A 58 -5.49 -3.93 -4.84
CA VAL A 58 -4.94 -5.25 -5.14
C VAL A 58 -3.56 -5.06 -5.78
N VAL A 59 -2.52 -5.54 -5.10
CA VAL A 59 -1.12 -5.28 -5.46
C VAL A 59 -0.23 -6.51 -5.37
N ASP A 60 0.85 -6.50 -6.14
CA ASP A 60 2.00 -7.39 -5.92
C ASP A 60 3.06 -6.65 -5.10
N VAL A 61 3.60 -7.29 -4.06
CA VAL A 61 4.55 -6.65 -3.13
C VAL A 61 5.77 -7.53 -2.81
N TYR A 62 6.93 -6.89 -2.65
CA TYR A 62 8.02 -7.44 -1.84
C TYR A 62 7.93 -6.92 -0.42
N VAL A 63 8.17 -7.81 0.54
CA VAL A 63 8.19 -7.48 1.96
C VAL A 63 9.64 -7.51 2.43
N GLU A 64 10.14 -6.36 2.85
CA GLU A 64 11.41 -6.27 3.56
C GLU A 64 11.15 -6.34 5.06
N THR A 65 11.97 -7.09 5.77
CA THR A 65 11.78 -7.36 7.20
C THR A 65 12.95 -6.87 8.05
N ILE A 66 12.66 -6.42 9.27
CA ILE A 66 13.67 -6.18 10.30
C ILE A 66 13.32 -7.06 11.50
N LYS A 67 14.24 -7.96 11.89
CA LYS A 67 14.01 -8.92 12.99
C LYS A 67 12.71 -9.70 12.79
N ASP A 68 12.54 -10.26 11.59
CA ASP A 68 11.37 -11.05 11.16
C ASP A 68 10.02 -10.33 11.19
N LYS A 69 10.02 -9.00 11.33
CA LYS A 69 8.80 -8.17 11.27
C LYS A 69 8.79 -7.36 9.98
N PRO A 70 7.64 -7.28 9.27
CA PRO A 70 7.50 -6.41 8.10
C PRO A 70 7.89 -4.97 8.42
N ALA A 71 8.81 -4.42 7.65
CA ALA A 71 9.32 -3.07 7.81
C ALA A 71 9.01 -2.19 6.60
N VAL A 72 9.03 -2.76 5.40
CA VAL A 72 8.68 -2.06 4.15
C VAL A 72 7.91 -2.99 3.21
N TYR A 73 6.83 -2.46 2.63
CA TYR A 73 6.20 -3.03 1.44
C TYR A 73 6.68 -2.26 0.21
N LYS A 74 7.32 -2.97 -0.71
CA LYS A 74 7.70 -2.43 -2.02
C LYS A 74 6.67 -2.87 -3.06
N ILE A 75 5.81 -1.96 -3.50
CA ILE A 75 4.77 -2.21 -4.49
C ILE A 75 5.43 -2.42 -5.85
N LYS A 76 5.23 -3.59 -6.44
CA LYS A 76 5.77 -3.98 -7.74
C LYS A 76 4.78 -3.84 -8.87
N LYS A 77 3.49 -4.01 -8.56
CA LYS A 77 2.42 -3.92 -9.54
C LYS A 77 1.13 -3.54 -8.84
N PHE A 78 0.39 -2.62 -9.44
CA PHE A 78 -1.00 -2.32 -9.14
C PHE A 78 -1.88 -3.06 -10.16
N HIS A 79 -2.97 -3.67 -9.71
CA HIS A 79 -3.92 -4.37 -10.58
C HIS A 79 -5.25 -3.63 -10.66
N GLU A 80 -5.86 -3.36 -9.51
CA GLU A 80 -7.17 -2.71 -9.41
C GLU A 80 -7.41 -2.15 -8.00
N SER A 81 -8.35 -1.22 -7.89
CA SER A 81 -8.91 -0.75 -6.63
C SER A 81 -10.32 -1.32 -6.42
N ILE A 82 -10.69 -1.53 -5.16
CA ILE A 82 -12.02 -1.96 -4.72
C ILE A 82 -12.48 -1.07 -3.57
N ASP A 83 -13.78 -0.89 -3.42
CA ASP A 83 -14.32 -0.16 -2.28
C ASP A 83 -14.14 -0.99 -0.99
N LEU A 84 -13.79 -0.32 0.11
CA LEU A 84 -13.78 -0.97 1.40
C LEU A 84 -15.22 -1.34 1.81
N PRO A 85 -15.41 -2.48 2.49
CA PRO A 85 -16.71 -2.81 3.07
C PRO A 85 -17.09 -1.77 4.14
N GLU A 86 -18.39 -1.44 4.22
CA GLU A 86 -18.97 -0.58 5.27
C GLU A 86 -18.78 -1.14 6.68
#